data_AF-A0A954A709-F1
#
_entry.id   AF-A0A954A709-F1
#
_cell.length_a   1.000
_cell.length_b   1.000
_cell.length_c   1.000
_cell.angle_alpha   90.00
_cell.angle_beta   90.00
_cell.angle_gamma   90.00
#
_symmetry.space_group_name_H-M   'P 1'
#
loop_
_entity.id
_entity.type
_entity.pdbx_description
1 polymer ?
#
loop_
_entity_poly.entity_id
_entity_poly.type
_entity_poly.pdbx_seq_one_letter_code
_entity_poly.pdbx_strand_id
1 'polypeptide(L)' 'MCPICRDDRNPVPRDSRFFPFCSERCRNRDLTAWLEEGYRVAGEPAGEGDLVDSEEGEIRRG' A
#
# COMPACT_ATOMS: atom_id res chain seq x y z
N MET A 1 -17.06 6.26 5.47
CA MET A 1 -15.81 7.04 5.47
C MET A 1 -15.06 6.75 4.18
N CYS A 2 -14.58 7.77 3.48
CA CYS A 2 -13.72 7.61 2.29
C CYS A 2 -12.25 7.47 2.72
N PRO A 3 -11.49 6.46 2.28
CA PRO A 3 -10.11 6.23 2.74
C PRO A 3 -9.12 7.32 2.26
N ILE A 4 -9.48 8.08 1.22
CA ILE A 4 -8.60 9.06 0.58
C ILE A 4 -8.71 10.44 1.21
N CYS A 5 -9.93 10.96 1.39
CA CYS A 5 -10.13 12.28 2.00
C CYS A 5 -10.44 12.23 3.49
N ARG A 6 -10.80 11.05 4.03
CA ARG A 6 -11.10 10.80 5.44
C ARG A 6 -12.19 11.71 6.03
N ASP A 7 -13.09 12.23 5.19
CA ASP A 7 -14.24 13.01 5.67
C ASP A 7 -15.23 12.08 6.37
N ASP A 8 -15.34 12.26 7.68
CA ASP A 8 -16.19 11.50 8.59
C ASP A 8 -17.64 12.02 8.60
N ARG A 9 -17.82 13.32 8.33
CA ARG A 9 -19.13 13.98 8.22
C ARG A 9 -19.94 13.54 7.00
N ASN A 10 -19.30 12.89 6.02
CA ASN A 10 -19.96 12.42 4.80
C ASN A 10 -19.71 10.92 4.58
N PRO A 11 -20.52 10.04 5.20
CA PRO A 11 -20.40 8.59 5.00
C PRO A 11 -20.76 8.21 3.55
N VAL A 12 -19.94 7.35 2.94
CA VAL A 12 -20.16 6.87 1.57
C VAL A 12 -21.22 5.76 1.61
N PRO A 13 -22.37 5.90 0.92
CA PRO A 13 -23.38 4.85 0.82
C PRO A 13 -22.82 3.60 0.13
N ARG A 14 -23.22 2.41 0.58
CA ARG A 14 -22.72 1.12 0.05
C ARG A 14 -23.12 0.86 -1.40
N ASP A 15 -24.21 1.46 -1.86
CA ASP A 15 -24.75 1.39 -3.22
C ASP A 15 -24.21 2.51 -4.13
N SER A 16 -23.35 3.39 -3.61
CA SER A 16 -22.70 4.43 -4.41
C SER A 16 -21.85 3.81 -5.51
N ARG A 17 -21.96 4.36 -6.73
CA ARG A 17 -21.11 4.01 -7.89
C ARG A 17 -19.61 4.01 -7.57
N PHE A 18 -19.18 4.87 -6.64
CA PHE A 18 -17.78 5.04 -6.30
C PHE A 18 -17.37 4.39 -4.98
N PHE A 19 -18.26 3.65 -4.32
CA PHE A 19 -17.94 3.00 -3.05
C PHE A 19 -16.64 2.16 -3.17
N PRO A 20 -15.66 2.27 -2.24
CA PRO A 20 -15.69 2.96 -0.95
C PRO A 20 -15.30 4.46 -0.95
N PHE A 21 -15.12 5.07 -2.13
CA PHE A 21 -14.73 6.46 -2.30
C PHE A 21 -15.93 7.41 -2.41
N CYS A 22 -15.78 8.65 -1.96
CA CYS A 22 -16.86 9.66 -2.04
C CYS A 22 -17.03 10.26 -3.45
N SER A 23 -16.07 10.05 -4.36
CA SER A 23 -16.08 10.60 -5.73
C SER A 23 -15.07 9.91 -6.63
N GLU A 24 -15.24 10.07 -7.93
CA GLU A 24 -14.26 9.67 -8.95
C GLU A 24 -12.86 10.26 -8.67
N ARG A 25 -12.78 11.52 -8.24
CA ARG A 25 -11.51 12.17 -7.91
C ARG A 25 -10.76 11.42 -6.80
N CYS A 26 -11.46 10.93 -5.78
CA CYS A 26 -10.82 10.13 -4.73
C CYS A 26 -10.38 8.76 -5.23
N ARG A 27 -11.21 8.07 -6.05
CA ARG A 27 -10.82 6.81 -6.70
C ARG A 27 -9.55 6.97 -7.55
N ASN A 28 -9.46 8.03 -8.34
CA ASN A 28 -8.30 8.25 -9.21
C ASN A 28 -7.04 8.59 -8.41
N ARG A 29 -7.15 9.34 -7.28
CA ARG A 29 -6.01 9.59 -6.39
C ARG A 29 -5.48 8.31 -5.74
N ASP A 30 -6.37 7.40 -5.34
CA ASP A 30 -5.98 6.07 -4.87
C ASP A 30 -5.16 5.34 -5.94
N LEU A 31 -5.69 5.31 -7.18
CA LEU A 31 -5.01 4.68 -8.31
C LEU A 31 -3.63 5.29 -8.58
N THR A 32 -3.49 6.61 -8.53
CA THR A 32 -2.18 7.27 -8.65
C THR A 32 -1.23 6.83 -7.54
N ALA A 33 -1.69 6.77 -6.29
CA ALA A 33 -0.86 6.30 -5.17
C ALA A 33 -0.39 4.84 -5.36
N TRP A 34 -1.20 3.99 -5.99
CA TRP A 34 -0.76 2.65 -6.40
C TRP A 34 0.33 2.69 -7.47
N LEU A 35 0.17 3.51 -8.50
CA LEU A 35 1.11 3.62 -9.61
C LEU A 35 2.46 4.25 -9.18
N GLU A 36 2.43 5.12 -8.17
CA GLU A 36 3.61 5.83 -7.65
C GLU A 36 4.26 5.10 -6.46
N GLU A 37 3.91 3.83 -6.20
CA GLU A 37 4.46 3.04 -5.09
C GLU A 37 4.27 3.74 -3.72
N GLY A 38 3.17 4.49 -3.58
CA GLY A 38 2.86 5.30 -2.41
C GLY A 38 2.38 4.50 -1.20
N TYR A 39 2.05 3.21 -1.38
CA TYR A 39 1.65 2.30 -0.30
C TYR A 39 2.82 1.42 0.12
N ARG A 40 3.13 1.40 1.42
CA ARG A 40 4.14 0.52 2.02
C ARG A 40 3.58 -0.18 3.24
N VAL A 41 3.95 -1.44 3.39
CA VAL A 41 3.74 -2.21 4.62
C VAL A 41 5.08 -2.22 5.35
N ALA A 42 5.06 -1.89 6.64
CA ALA A 42 6.26 -1.99 7.47
C ALA A 42 6.69 -3.47 7.53
N GLY A 43 7.97 -3.73 7.28
CA GLY A 43 8.55 -5.05 7.51
C GLY A 43 8.59 -5.40 8.99
N GLU A 44 8.84 -6.67 9.29
CA GLU A 44 9.17 -7.08 10.64
C GLU A 44 10.40 -6.30 11.12
N PRO A 45 10.45 -5.88 12.40
CA PRO A 45 11.63 -5.25 12.94
C PRO A 45 12.80 -6.22 12.79
N ALA A 46 13.92 -5.76 12.22
CA ALA A 46 15.13 -6.56 12.15
C ALA A 46 15.53 -6.98 13.57
N GLY A 47 15.39 -8.28 13.86
CA GLY A 47 15.90 -8.86 15.11
C GLY A 47 17.42 -9.03 15.03
N GLU A 48 18.08 -9.11 16.19
CA GLU A 48 19.53 -9.35 16.33
C GLU A 48 20.03 -10.63 15.59
N GLY A 49 19.12 -11.52 15.16
CA GLY A 49 19.45 -12.77 14.47
C GLY A 49 19.29 -12.77 12.94
N ASP A 50 18.92 -11.64 12.32
CA ASP A 50 18.52 -11.59 10.90
C ASP A 50 19.63 -11.12 9.94
N LEU A 51 20.88 -11.07 10.41
CA LEU A 51 22.05 -10.89 9.56
C LEU A 51 22.45 -12.22 8.91
N VAL A 52 21.58 -12.77 8.07
CA VAL A 52 22.00 -13.77 7.06
C VAL A 52 22.11 -13.04 5.73
N ASP A 53 23.34 -12.64 5.43
CA ASP A 53 23.76 -12.09 4.15
C ASP A 53 23.34 -13.04 3.02
N SER A 54 22.58 -12.54 2.06
CA SER A 54 22.20 -13.30 0.88
C SER A 54 23.37 -13.34 -0.10
N GLU A 55 24.43 -14.08 0.24
CA GLU A 55 25.53 -14.43 -0.69
C GLU A 55 25.19 -15.70 -1.52
N GLU A 56 23.95 -15.85 -2.01
CA GLU A 56 23.65 -16.86 -3.03
C GLU A 56 23.84 -16.27 -4.44
N GLY A 57 25.09 -15.94 -4.76
CA GLY A 57 25.48 -15.42 -6.07
C GLY A 57 26.82 -15.90 -6.61
N GLU A 58 27.69 -16.53 -5.80
CA GLU A 58 29.04 -16.88 -6.25
C GLU A 58 29.61 -18.14 -5.58
N ILE A 59 29.24 -19.34 -6.07
CA ILE A 59 30.15 -20.49 -6.01
C ILE A 59 30.23 -21.15 -7.40
N ARG A 60 31.11 -20.59 -8.23
CA ARG A 60 31.85 -21.34 -9.26
C ARG A 60 32.78 -22.33 -8.54
N ARG A 61 32.51 -23.63 -8.64
CA ARG A 61 33.50 -24.73 -8.52
C ARG A 61 32.96 -25.95 -9.28
N GLY A 62 33.61 -26.50 -10.31
CA GLY A 62 34.87 -26.22 -10.98
C GLY A 62 34.92 -27.02 -12.27
#